data_AF-A0A9W9UYL8-F1
#
_entry.id   AF-A0A9W9UYL8-F1
#
_cell.length_a   1.000
_cell.length_b   1.000
_cell.length_c   1.000
_cell.angle_alpha   90.00
_cell.angle_beta   90.00
_cell.angle_gamma   90.00
#
_symmetry.space_group_name_H-M   'P 1'
#
loop_
_entity.id
_entity.type
_entity.pdbx_description
1 polymer ?
#
loop_
_entity_poly.entity_id
_entity_poly.type
_entity_poly.pdbx_seq_one_letter_code
_entity_poly.pdbx_strand_id
1 'polypeptide(L)'
;MSELRQRQPATSAGSDRNAESTTPPRQERRADREESHGPSTLDIIRIIATLILASCGLSYYITNSESLLWGYRPWFTRWPVVKTYLNGPVNLTPTELSLYNGSDPSLPIYLVVNGSIFDVSANPAIYGPGGSYNFFTGRDATRAFVTGCFKEDLTSDLIGAEELFVPVEDVEDEGITSAQKKIRREREVRLARTAVEKTVDRWEGFFRNHKKYFQVGRVVDDGVVDVEKGKRVLCESAQKQRPKRSAMKEEE
;
A
#
# COMPACT_ATOMS: atom_id res chain seq x y z
N MET A 1 -70.17 -78.02 26.05
CA MET A 1 -69.97 -79.46 26.28
C MET A 1 -68.47 -79.73 26.30
N SER A 2 -68.08 -80.69 27.13
CA SER A 2 -66.72 -81.12 27.50
C SER A 2 -66.03 -80.26 28.57
N GLU A 3 -66.17 -80.60 29.85
CA GLU A 3 -65.56 -81.75 30.58
C GLU A 3 -64.10 -81.43 30.98
N LEU A 4 -63.90 -81.08 32.26
CA LEU A 4 -63.38 -81.95 33.34
C LEU A 4 -61.85 -82.11 33.26
N ARG A 5 -61.06 -81.38 34.06
CA ARG A 5 -60.85 -81.45 35.53
C ARG A 5 -60.25 -82.79 35.96
N GLN A 6 -59.00 -82.76 36.43
CA GLN A 6 -58.50 -83.36 37.69
C GLN A 6 -56.97 -83.14 37.78
N ARG A 7 -56.35 -82.80 38.92
CA ARG A 7 -56.62 -83.17 40.31
C ARG A 7 -56.38 -82.00 41.29
N GLN A 8 -57.10 -82.05 42.41
CA GLN A 8 -56.86 -81.40 43.71
C GLN A 8 -56.33 -82.49 44.69
N PRO A 9 -56.08 -82.20 45.99
CA PRO A 9 -55.26 -81.15 46.60
C PRO A 9 -54.42 -81.73 47.79
N ALA A 10 -53.64 -80.90 48.50
CA ALA A 10 -53.59 -80.83 49.98
C ALA A 10 -52.52 -79.82 50.43
N THR A 11 -52.96 -78.66 50.95
CA THR A 11 -52.79 -78.18 52.36
C THR A 11 -51.37 -77.69 52.68
N SER A 12 -51.14 -76.48 53.22
CA SER A 12 -51.90 -75.76 54.24
C SER A 12 -51.50 -74.28 54.31
N ALA A 13 -52.51 -73.43 54.56
CA ALA A 13 -52.54 -72.21 55.39
C ALA A 13 -51.28 -71.31 55.46
N GLY A 14 -51.35 -69.99 55.28
CA GLY A 14 -52.47 -69.07 55.15
C GLY A 14 -52.00 -67.65 55.53
N SER A 15 -52.67 -66.64 54.96
CA SER A 15 -52.72 -65.22 55.37
C SER A 15 -51.44 -64.38 55.21
N ASP A 16 -51.45 -63.12 54.80
CA ASP A 16 -52.29 -62.26 53.95
C ASP A 16 -51.57 -60.89 53.97
N ARG A 17 -51.56 -60.19 52.83
CA ARG A 17 -51.54 -58.71 52.68
C ARG A 17 -50.22 -57.92 52.71
N ASN A 18 -50.04 -57.27 51.56
CA ASN A 18 -49.24 -56.08 51.25
C ASN A 18 -49.29 -54.98 52.33
N ALA A 19 -48.13 -54.38 52.60
CA ALA A 19 -48.03 -52.96 52.92
C ALA A 19 -46.62 -52.46 52.54
N GLU A 20 -46.61 -51.52 51.60
CA GLU A 20 -45.49 -50.73 51.16
C GLU A 20 -45.05 -49.76 52.27
N SER A 21 -43.75 -49.69 52.57
CA SER A 21 -43.15 -48.48 53.13
C SER A 21 -41.63 -48.45 52.93
N THR A 22 -41.23 -47.33 52.36
CA THR A 22 -39.93 -46.85 51.94
C THR A 22 -38.92 -46.75 53.09
N THR A 23 -37.68 -47.22 52.88
CA THR A 23 -36.51 -46.79 53.66
C THR A 23 -35.26 -46.88 52.77
N PRO A 24 -34.40 -45.85 52.69
CA PRO A 24 -33.28 -45.84 51.75
C PRO A 24 -32.01 -46.43 52.39
N PRO A 25 -31.09 -47.01 51.60
CA PRO A 25 -29.71 -47.13 52.04
C PRO A 25 -28.73 -46.37 51.12
N ARG A 26 -28.03 -45.46 51.80
CA ARG A 26 -26.67 -44.94 51.60
C ARG A 26 -25.68 -45.89 50.89
N GLN A 27 -25.13 -45.43 49.77
CA GLN A 27 -23.82 -45.76 49.14
C GLN A 27 -23.72 -44.82 47.93
N GLU A 28 -22.66 -44.09 47.56
CA GLU A 28 -21.25 -44.01 47.88
C GLU A 28 -20.78 -42.61 47.46
N ARG A 29 -19.72 -42.10 48.10
CA ARG A 29 -18.98 -40.94 47.63
C ARG A 29 -18.42 -41.24 46.24
N ARG A 30 -19.14 -40.88 45.18
CA ARG A 30 -18.52 -40.68 43.86
C ARG A 30 -17.89 -39.31 43.90
N ALA A 31 -16.56 -39.30 43.79
CA ALA A 31 -15.84 -38.11 43.42
C ALA A 31 -16.52 -37.54 42.17
N ASP A 32 -17.08 -36.34 42.30
CA ASP A 32 -17.31 -35.47 41.15
C ASP A 32 -15.93 -35.16 40.59
N ARG A 33 -15.43 -36.10 39.78
CA ARG A 33 -14.37 -35.80 38.84
C ARG A 33 -15.05 -34.86 37.87
N GLU A 34 -14.89 -33.57 38.10
CA GLU A 34 -15.01 -32.56 37.06
C GLU A 34 -14.07 -33.01 35.95
N GLU A 35 -14.56 -33.88 35.06
CA GLU A 35 -13.94 -34.09 33.77
C GLU A 35 -14.17 -32.79 33.02
N SER A 36 -13.27 -31.84 33.26
CA SER A 36 -13.11 -30.68 32.42
C SER A 36 -12.74 -31.19 31.03
N HIS A 37 -13.75 -31.54 30.23
CA HIS A 37 -13.58 -31.75 28.81
C HIS A 37 -13.24 -30.38 28.22
N GLY A 38 -11.95 -30.06 28.22
CA GLY A 38 -11.42 -28.98 27.41
C GLY A 38 -11.83 -29.20 25.96
N PRO A 39 -12.03 -28.12 25.18
CA PRO A 39 -12.48 -28.25 23.81
C PRO A 39 -11.52 -29.16 23.03
N SER A 40 -12.09 -30.08 22.26
CA SER A 40 -11.33 -30.97 21.38
C SER A 40 -10.45 -30.15 20.44
N THR A 41 -9.27 -30.65 20.07
CA THR A 41 -8.38 -29.95 19.13
C THR A 41 -9.08 -29.60 17.82
N LEU A 42 -9.99 -30.45 17.35
CA LEU A 42 -10.83 -30.19 16.17
C LEU A 42 -11.85 -29.08 16.42
N ASP A 43 -12.43 -28.99 17.62
CA ASP A 43 -13.34 -27.91 17.99
C ASP A 43 -12.61 -26.57 18.10
N ILE A 44 -11.39 -26.57 18.67
CA ILE A 44 -10.52 -25.38 18.71
C ILE A 44 -10.20 -24.92 17.28
N ILE A 45 -9.79 -25.84 16.39
CA ILE A 45 -9.49 -25.51 14.98
C ILE A 45 -10.75 -24.96 14.28
N ARG A 46 -11.92 -25.56 14.51
CA ARG A 46 -13.19 -25.13 13.92
C ARG A 46 -13.58 -23.73 14.39
N ILE A 47 -13.45 -23.44 15.68
CA ILE A 47 -13.74 -22.13 16.25
C ILE A 47 -12.76 -21.08 15.72
N ILE A 48 -11.47 -21.40 15.63
CA ILE A 48 -10.48 -20.48 15.05
C ILE A 48 -10.81 -20.22 13.57
N ALA A 49 -11.13 -21.25 12.79
CA ALA A 49 -11.49 -21.09 11.39
C ALA A 49 -12.77 -20.25 11.20
N THR A 50 -13.80 -20.44 12.02
CA THR A 50 -15.03 -19.64 11.96
C THR A 50 -14.78 -18.19 12.39
N LEU A 51 -13.95 -17.96 13.41
CA LEU A 51 -13.54 -16.60 13.82
C LEU A 51 -12.73 -15.90 12.73
N ILE A 52 -11.82 -16.61 12.04
CA ILE A 52 -11.07 -16.06 10.90
C ILE A 52 -12.01 -15.69 9.77
N LEU A 53 -12.93 -16.59 9.38
CA LEU A 53 -13.92 -16.32 8.33
C LEU A 53 -14.84 -15.15 8.69
N ALA A 54 -15.34 -15.10 9.93
CA ALA A 54 -16.15 -13.99 10.42
C ALA A 54 -15.36 -12.67 10.42
N SER A 55 -14.09 -12.68 10.85
CA SER A 55 -13.20 -11.52 10.83
C SER A 55 -12.94 -11.04 9.38
N CYS A 56 -12.65 -11.95 8.45
CA CYS A 56 -12.47 -11.61 7.04
C CYS A 56 -13.77 -11.05 6.42
N GLY A 57 -14.93 -11.66 6.74
CA GLY A 57 -16.24 -11.17 6.29
C GLY A 57 -16.57 -9.79 6.85
N LEU A 58 -16.29 -9.56 8.13
CA LEU A 58 -16.48 -8.26 8.78
C LEU A 58 -15.53 -7.19 8.19
N SER A 59 -14.26 -7.54 7.98
CA SER A 59 -13.29 -6.69 7.28
C SER A 59 -13.80 -6.33 5.88
N TYR A 60 -14.27 -7.32 5.11
CA TYR A 60 -14.77 -7.11 3.75
C TYR A 60 -15.99 -6.17 3.74
N TYR A 61 -16.88 -6.33 4.70
CA TYR A 61 -18.07 -5.47 4.86
C TYR A 61 -17.69 -4.03 5.23
N ILE A 62 -16.86 -3.86 6.27
CA ILE A 62 -16.46 -2.52 6.76
C ILE A 62 -15.57 -1.79 5.74
N THR A 63 -14.68 -2.51 5.06
CA THR A 63 -13.78 -1.92 4.04
C THR A 63 -14.40 -1.85 2.65
N ASN A 64 -15.73 -2.00 2.55
CA ASN A 64 -16.49 -1.82 1.31
C ASN A 64 -15.90 -2.63 0.14
N SER A 65 -15.71 -3.93 0.35
CA SER A 65 -15.10 -4.90 -0.57
C SER A 65 -13.60 -4.74 -0.88
N GLU A 66 -12.89 -3.84 -0.20
CA GLU A 66 -11.49 -3.60 -0.54
C GLU A 66 -10.49 -4.56 0.12
N SER A 67 -10.78 -5.11 1.31
CA SER A 67 -9.77 -5.91 2.02
C SER A 67 -10.34 -7.00 2.92
N LEU A 68 -9.66 -8.16 2.91
CA LEU A 68 -9.96 -9.30 3.78
C LEU A 68 -9.14 -9.32 5.08
N LEU A 69 -8.12 -8.46 5.17
CA LEU A 69 -7.14 -8.42 6.26
C LEU A 69 -7.09 -7.01 6.91
N TRP A 70 -8.24 -6.37 7.13
CA TRP A 70 -8.31 -5.08 7.82
C TRP A 70 -7.43 -3.99 7.18
N GLY A 71 -7.42 -3.92 5.85
CA GLY A 71 -6.58 -2.98 5.09
C GLY A 71 -5.11 -3.38 4.97
N TYR A 72 -4.65 -4.44 5.64
CA TYR A 72 -3.30 -4.99 5.43
C TYR A 72 -3.20 -5.63 4.05
N ARG A 73 -2.34 -5.07 3.19
CA ARG A 73 -2.13 -5.49 1.80
C ARG A 73 -0.66 -5.87 1.60
N PRO A 74 -0.24 -7.06 2.08
CA PRO A 74 1.13 -7.49 1.89
C PRO A 74 1.40 -7.72 0.40
N TRP A 75 2.64 -7.51 -0.03
CA TRP A 75 3.00 -7.53 -1.44
C TRP A 75 2.59 -8.83 -2.16
N PHE A 76 2.61 -9.98 -1.46
CA PHE A 76 2.24 -11.29 -2.01
C PHE A 76 0.74 -11.45 -2.31
N THR A 77 -0.13 -10.58 -1.79
CA THR A 77 -1.57 -10.57 -2.15
C THR A 77 -1.83 -9.85 -3.47
N ARG A 78 -0.85 -9.10 -3.99
CA ARG A 78 -0.97 -8.33 -5.24
C ARG A 78 -0.40 -9.16 -6.38
N TRP A 79 -1.28 -9.82 -7.15
CA TRP A 79 -0.86 -10.68 -8.27
C TRP A 79 0.12 -10.00 -9.26
N PRO A 80 -0.08 -8.73 -9.68
CA PRO A 80 0.88 -8.06 -10.56
C PRO A 80 2.28 -7.89 -9.94
N VAL A 81 2.35 -7.66 -8.63
CA VAL A 81 3.62 -7.53 -7.90
C VAL A 81 4.33 -8.87 -7.82
N VAL A 82 3.59 -9.94 -7.51
CA VAL A 82 4.13 -11.31 -7.49
C VAL A 82 4.65 -11.70 -8.88
N LYS A 83 3.90 -11.42 -9.95
CA LYS A 83 4.32 -11.68 -11.32
C LYS A 83 5.62 -10.95 -11.66
N THR A 84 5.74 -9.69 -11.27
CA THR A 84 6.97 -8.90 -11.48
C THR A 84 8.14 -9.46 -10.69
N TYR A 85 7.90 -9.83 -9.43
CA TYR A 85 8.91 -10.45 -8.58
C TYR A 85 9.46 -11.75 -9.18
N LEU A 86 8.59 -12.58 -9.77
CA LEU A 86 8.99 -13.83 -10.45
C LEU A 86 9.74 -13.58 -11.76
N ASN A 87 9.35 -12.55 -12.53
CA ASN A 87 9.98 -12.22 -13.81
C ASN A 87 11.31 -11.47 -13.66
N GLY A 88 11.57 -10.87 -12.51
CA GLY A 88 12.76 -10.06 -12.24
C GLY A 88 12.59 -8.57 -12.54
N PRO A 89 13.58 -7.75 -12.17
CA PRO A 89 13.52 -6.30 -12.36
C PRO A 89 13.60 -5.92 -13.84
N VAL A 90 12.76 -4.97 -14.24
CA VAL A 90 12.72 -4.41 -15.59
C VAL A 90 13.81 -3.34 -15.72
N ASN A 91 14.66 -3.45 -16.73
CA ASN A 91 15.69 -2.47 -17.05
C ASN A 91 15.40 -1.96 -18.46
N LEU A 92 15.05 -0.68 -18.59
CA LEU A 92 14.68 -0.09 -19.88
C LEU A 92 15.53 1.14 -20.16
N THR A 93 15.93 1.30 -21.41
CA THR A 93 16.45 2.57 -21.93
C THR A 93 15.32 3.60 -22.07
N PRO A 94 15.62 4.92 -22.16
CA PRO A 94 14.60 5.93 -22.41
C PRO A 94 13.78 5.67 -23.69
N THR A 95 14.41 5.13 -24.73
CA THR A 95 13.72 4.77 -25.98
C THR A 95 12.75 3.61 -25.79
N GLU A 96 13.16 2.54 -25.11
CA GLU A 96 12.27 1.41 -24.82
C GLU A 96 11.14 1.81 -23.87
N LEU A 97 11.45 2.65 -22.87
CA LEU A 97 10.47 3.18 -21.93
C LEU A 97 9.33 3.92 -22.63
N SER A 98 9.62 4.62 -23.74
CA SER A 98 8.63 5.41 -24.49
C SER A 98 7.44 4.60 -25.02
N LEU A 99 7.60 3.28 -25.18
CA LEU A 99 6.53 2.37 -25.61
C LEU A 99 5.47 2.14 -24.50
N TYR A 100 5.85 2.34 -23.24
CA TYR A 100 5.00 2.10 -22.06
C TYR A 100 4.18 3.35 -21.65
N ASN A 101 3.71 4.10 -22.64
CA ASN A 101 2.91 5.33 -22.46
C ASN A 101 1.39 5.08 -22.39
N GLY A 102 0.98 3.80 -22.37
CA GLY A 102 -0.42 3.36 -22.34
C GLY A 102 -1.16 3.40 -23.68
N SER A 103 -0.52 3.79 -24.78
CA SER A 103 -1.14 3.79 -26.12
C SER A 103 -1.42 2.38 -26.62
N ASP A 104 -0.58 1.40 -26.24
CA ASP A 104 -0.80 -0.01 -26.50
C ASP A 104 -1.49 -0.67 -25.29
N PRO A 105 -2.73 -1.16 -25.41
CA PRO A 105 -3.45 -1.83 -24.32
C PRO A 105 -2.81 -3.16 -23.86
N SER A 106 -1.91 -3.74 -24.67
CA SER A 106 -1.19 -4.97 -24.32
C SER A 106 0.00 -4.72 -23.40
N LEU A 107 0.47 -3.46 -23.31
CA LEU A 107 1.60 -3.06 -22.49
C LEU A 107 1.13 -2.41 -21.17
N PRO A 108 1.88 -2.59 -20.08
CA PRO A 108 1.65 -1.83 -18.86
C PRO A 108 2.00 -0.35 -19.08
N ILE A 109 1.44 0.49 -18.20
CA ILE A 109 1.68 1.94 -18.20
C ILE A 109 2.76 2.23 -17.16
N TYR A 110 3.89 2.76 -17.62
CA TYR A 110 5.03 3.07 -16.75
C TYR A 110 5.22 4.56 -16.58
N LEU A 111 5.63 4.93 -15.38
CA LEU A 111 6.01 6.30 -15.01
C LEU A 111 7.35 6.22 -14.27
N VAL A 112 8.26 7.14 -14.54
CA VAL A 112 9.58 7.15 -13.92
C VAL A 112 9.77 8.35 -13.01
N VAL A 113 10.28 8.09 -11.80
CA VAL A 113 10.75 9.09 -10.85
C VAL A 113 12.09 8.64 -10.29
N ASN A 114 13.07 9.53 -10.32
CA ASN A 114 14.44 9.32 -9.89
C ASN A 114 15.09 8.08 -10.55
N GLY A 115 14.85 7.89 -11.85
CA GLY A 115 15.29 6.69 -12.58
C GLY A 115 14.63 5.37 -12.16
N SER A 116 13.71 5.38 -11.19
CA SER A 116 12.94 4.19 -10.79
C SER A 116 11.66 4.08 -11.61
N ILE A 117 11.40 2.90 -12.19
CA ILE A 117 10.21 2.62 -12.99
C ILE A 117 9.08 2.13 -12.08
N PHE A 118 7.95 2.81 -12.13
CA PHE A 118 6.74 2.46 -11.40
C PHE A 118 5.62 2.04 -12.35
N ASP A 119 4.94 0.94 -12.03
CA ASP A 119 3.74 0.50 -12.74
C ASP A 119 2.51 1.25 -12.20
N VAL A 120 1.92 2.07 -13.08
CA VAL A 120 0.72 2.87 -12.82
C VAL A 120 -0.51 2.34 -13.58
N SER A 121 -0.43 1.14 -14.16
CA SER A 121 -1.51 0.47 -14.92
C SER A 121 -2.78 0.24 -14.09
N ALA A 122 -2.67 0.28 -12.75
CA ALA A 122 -3.82 0.20 -11.85
C ALA A 122 -4.78 1.40 -11.96
N ASN A 123 -4.41 2.47 -12.66
CA ASN A 123 -5.26 3.65 -12.84
C ASN A 123 -5.17 4.24 -14.28
N PRO A 124 -5.66 3.51 -15.30
CA PRO A 124 -5.54 3.92 -16.69
C PRO A 124 -6.41 5.16 -17.02
N ALA A 125 -7.45 5.46 -16.24
CA ALA A 125 -8.23 6.68 -16.42
C ALA A 125 -7.41 7.97 -16.20
N ILE A 126 -6.35 7.89 -15.38
CA ILE A 126 -5.50 9.02 -15.00
C ILE A 126 -4.22 9.03 -15.84
N TYR A 127 -3.59 7.86 -16.02
CA TYR A 127 -2.29 7.73 -16.66
C TYR A 127 -2.35 7.18 -18.11
N GLY A 128 -3.43 6.51 -18.50
CA GLY A 128 -3.61 5.99 -19.85
C GLY A 128 -4.02 7.07 -20.85
N PRO A 129 -4.21 6.71 -22.13
CA PRO A 129 -4.52 7.65 -23.20
C PRO A 129 -5.73 8.53 -22.89
N GLY A 130 -5.57 9.86 -23.06
CA GLY A 130 -6.60 10.84 -22.73
C GLY A 130 -6.72 11.20 -21.24
N GLY A 131 -5.99 10.50 -20.36
CA GLY A 131 -5.89 10.82 -18.94
C GLY A 131 -5.12 12.12 -18.67
N SER A 132 -5.46 12.80 -17.58
CA SER A 132 -4.87 14.11 -17.24
C SER A 132 -3.38 14.05 -16.90
N TYR A 133 -2.82 12.88 -16.62
CA TYR A 133 -1.41 12.67 -16.30
C TYR A 133 -0.71 11.73 -17.30
N ASN A 134 -1.32 11.48 -18.46
CA ASN A 134 -0.74 10.60 -19.48
C ASN A 134 0.63 11.08 -19.98
N PHE A 135 0.86 12.40 -20.02
CA PHE A 135 2.14 12.97 -20.45
C PHE A 135 3.34 12.57 -19.57
N PHE A 136 3.11 12.08 -18.35
CA PHE A 136 4.17 11.54 -17.48
C PHE A 136 4.56 10.10 -17.81
N THR A 137 3.78 9.41 -18.64
CA THR A 137 3.97 7.98 -18.87
C THR A 137 4.93 7.71 -20.03
N GLY A 138 5.65 6.60 -19.95
CA GLY A 138 6.72 6.23 -20.88
C GLY A 138 7.92 7.18 -20.87
N ARG A 139 8.08 8.01 -19.82
CA ARG A 139 9.14 9.02 -19.72
C ARG A 139 9.61 9.17 -18.28
N ASP A 140 10.79 9.76 -18.12
CA ASP A 140 11.26 10.26 -16.83
C ASP A 140 10.61 11.61 -16.52
N ALA A 141 9.81 11.65 -15.45
CA ALA A 141 9.08 12.82 -15.00
C ALA A 141 9.73 13.50 -13.80
N THR A 142 10.95 13.09 -13.40
CA THR A 142 11.61 13.55 -12.17
C THR A 142 11.74 15.07 -12.13
N ARG A 143 12.25 15.68 -13.21
CA ARG A 143 12.40 17.14 -13.27
C ARG A 143 11.05 17.85 -13.18
N ALA A 144 10.05 17.38 -13.94
CA ALA A 144 8.70 17.94 -13.91
C ALA A 144 8.06 17.91 -12.51
N PHE A 145 8.29 16.87 -11.72
CA PHE A 145 7.82 16.80 -10.33
C PHE A 145 8.49 17.80 -9.38
N VAL A 146 9.72 18.24 -9.72
CA VAL A 146 10.43 19.29 -9.00
C VAL A 146 9.96 20.67 -9.46
N THR A 147 9.94 20.91 -10.77
CA THR A 147 9.71 22.24 -11.34
C THR A 147 8.24 22.64 -11.45
N GLY A 148 7.33 21.65 -11.47
CA GLY A 148 5.92 21.89 -11.80
C GLY A 148 5.66 22.10 -13.30
N CYS A 149 6.70 22.04 -14.15
CA CYS A 149 6.60 22.20 -15.60
C CYS A 149 6.26 20.86 -16.27
N PHE A 150 5.02 20.42 -16.11
CA PHE A 150 4.60 19.05 -16.40
C PHE A 150 4.67 18.63 -17.87
N LYS A 151 4.69 19.57 -18.83
CA LYS A 151 4.76 19.24 -20.26
C LYS A 151 6.16 19.45 -20.84
N GLU A 152 6.93 20.36 -20.25
CA GLU A 152 8.22 20.82 -20.76
C GLU A 152 9.41 20.07 -20.13
N ASP A 153 9.29 19.67 -18.85
CA ASP A 153 10.38 19.09 -18.05
C ASP A 153 10.25 17.57 -17.87
N LEU A 154 9.82 16.86 -18.92
CA LEU A 154 9.74 15.39 -18.95
C LEU A 154 11.13 14.77 -19.20
N THR A 155 12.04 14.97 -18.26
CA THR A 155 13.43 14.48 -18.27
C THR A 155 13.94 14.11 -16.87
N SER A 156 14.96 13.26 -16.81
CA SER A 156 15.72 12.93 -15.59
C SER A 156 16.68 14.04 -15.16
N ASP A 157 17.04 14.94 -16.09
CA ASP A 157 18.02 16.00 -15.88
C ASP A 157 17.54 17.10 -14.91
N LEU A 158 18.17 17.19 -13.75
CA LEU A 158 17.85 18.15 -12.71
C LEU A 158 18.67 19.46 -12.80
N ILE A 159 19.59 19.59 -13.77
CA ILE A 159 20.45 20.77 -13.87
C ILE A 159 19.59 22.03 -14.12
N GLY A 160 19.74 23.03 -13.25
CA GLY A 160 18.98 24.28 -13.31
C GLY A 160 17.63 24.23 -12.60
N ALA A 161 17.16 23.07 -12.13
CA ALA A 161 15.95 22.98 -11.32
C ALA A 161 16.13 23.68 -9.96
N GLU A 162 17.37 23.84 -9.47
CA GLU A 162 17.65 24.55 -8.22
C GLU A 162 17.25 26.03 -8.28
N GLU A 163 17.19 26.64 -9.47
CA GLU A 163 16.78 28.05 -9.61
C GLU A 163 15.34 28.30 -9.15
N LEU A 164 14.50 27.24 -9.08
CA LEU A 164 13.15 27.34 -8.54
C LEU A 164 13.16 27.80 -7.07
N PHE A 165 14.14 27.33 -6.30
CA PHE A 165 14.24 27.59 -4.87
C PHE A 165 15.15 28.78 -4.53
N VAL A 166 15.91 29.28 -5.50
CA VAL A 166 16.77 30.47 -5.31
C VAL A 166 15.93 31.74 -5.41
N PRO A 167 15.90 32.59 -4.37
CA PRO A 167 15.15 33.83 -4.37
C PRO A 167 15.51 34.77 -5.53
N VAL A 168 14.49 35.43 -6.09
CA VAL A 168 14.65 36.46 -7.11
C VAL A 168 15.11 37.75 -6.45
N GLU A 169 16.19 38.32 -6.96
CA GLU A 169 16.72 39.63 -6.55
C GLU A 169 15.87 40.75 -7.18
N ASP A 170 14.77 41.09 -6.53
CA ASP A 170 13.82 42.12 -6.99
C ASP A 170 13.97 43.46 -6.27
N VAL A 171 14.78 43.52 -5.22
CA VAL A 171 15.09 44.73 -4.45
C VAL A 171 16.59 44.93 -4.40
N GLU A 172 17.04 46.17 -4.60
CA GLU A 172 18.45 46.51 -4.47
C GLU A 172 18.86 46.58 -2.99
N ASP A 173 19.72 45.65 -2.57
CA ASP A 173 20.42 45.74 -1.29
C ASP A 173 21.63 46.68 -1.42
N GLU A 174 21.43 47.97 -1.12
CA GLU A 174 22.51 48.99 -1.13
C GLU A 174 23.58 48.73 -0.04
N GLY A 175 23.21 48.04 1.04
CA GLY A 175 24.11 47.73 2.17
C GLY A 175 25.05 46.54 1.98
N ILE A 176 25.00 45.84 0.84
CA ILE A 176 25.74 44.58 0.62
C ILE A 176 26.68 44.71 -0.58
N THR A 177 27.95 44.38 -0.38
CA THR A 177 28.96 44.34 -1.45
C THR A 177 28.68 43.22 -2.46
N SER A 178 29.16 43.37 -3.70
CA SER A 178 29.05 42.32 -4.72
C SER A 178 29.65 40.98 -4.29
N ALA A 179 30.74 41.02 -3.52
CA ALA A 179 31.37 39.83 -2.95
C ALA A 179 30.46 39.11 -1.93
N GLN A 180 29.82 39.87 -1.04
CA GLN A 180 28.86 39.31 -0.08
C GLN A 180 27.60 38.76 -0.79
N LYS A 181 27.10 39.46 -1.83
CA LYS A 181 25.98 38.96 -2.68
C LYS A 181 26.34 37.62 -3.33
N LYS A 182 27.58 37.48 -3.84
CA LYS A 182 28.08 36.22 -4.40
C LYS A 182 28.11 35.09 -3.37
N ILE A 183 28.66 35.35 -2.17
CA ILE A 183 28.72 34.37 -1.08
C ILE A 183 27.31 33.92 -0.65
N ARG A 184 26.37 34.86 -0.54
CA ARG A 184 24.96 34.58 -0.27
C ARG A 184 24.36 33.67 -1.34
N ARG A 185 24.50 34.03 -2.62
CA ARG A 185 23.97 33.25 -3.74
C ARG A 185 24.54 31.83 -3.76
N GLU A 186 25.84 31.66 -3.51
CA GLU A 186 26.44 30.33 -3.42
C GLU A 186 25.84 29.48 -2.29
N ARG A 187 25.56 30.09 -1.13
CA ARG A 187 24.89 29.40 -0.01
C ARG A 187 23.45 29.01 -0.39
N GLU A 188 22.70 29.92 -0.99
CA GLU A 188 21.31 29.69 -1.41
C GLU A 188 21.21 28.61 -2.48
N VAL A 189 22.12 28.61 -3.46
CA VAL A 189 22.19 27.56 -4.47
C VAL A 189 22.47 26.18 -3.83
N ARG A 190 23.33 26.11 -2.81
CA ARG A 190 23.56 24.84 -2.08
C ARG A 190 22.29 24.37 -1.37
N LEU A 191 21.59 25.26 -0.67
CA LEU A 191 20.33 24.94 0.00
C LEU A 191 19.23 24.54 -1.01
N ALA A 192 19.18 25.23 -2.14
CA ALA A 192 18.26 24.94 -3.23
C ALA A 192 18.47 23.55 -3.82
N ARG A 193 19.72 23.10 -4.00
CA ARG A 193 20.02 21.72 -4.43
C ARG A 193 19.51 20.69 -3.43
N THR A 194 19.70 20.92 -2.14
CA THR A 194 19.12 20.05 -1.11
C THR A 194 17.58 20.07 -1.13
N ALA A 195 16.94 21.19 -1.47
CA ALA A 195 15.49 21.27 -1.63
C ALA A 195 14.98 20.49 -2.86
N VAL A 196 15.75 20.49 -3.96
CA VAL A 196 15.49 19.65 -5.13
C VAL A 196 15.54 18.17 -4.74
N GLU A 197 16.62 17.73 -4.10
CA GLU A 197 16.80 16.33 -3.65
C GLU A 197 15.63 15.89 -2.75
N LYS A 198 15.29 16.69 -1.73
CA LYS A 198 14.14 16.41 -0.84
C LYS A 198 12.81 16.31 -1.59
N THR A 199 12.64 17.10 -2.65
CA THR A 199 11.43 17.06 -3.48
C THR A 199 11.36 15.78 -4.29
N VAL A 200 12.49 15.36 -4.87
CA VAL A 200 12.61 14.08 -5.58
C VAL A 200 12.31 12.92 -4.64
N ASP A 201 12.96 12.88 -3.46
CA ASP A 201 12.77 11.82 -2.46
C ASP A 201 11.30 11.72 -2.01
N ARG A 202 10.62 12.86 -1.85
CA ARG A 202 9.20 12.90 -1.51
C ARG A 202 8.34 12.22 -2.57
N TRP A 203 8.56 12.52 -3.85
CA TRP A 203 7.78 11.94 -4.94
C TRP A 203 8.13 10.47 -5.19
N GLU A 204 9.41 10.11 -5.14
CA GLU A 204 9.83 8.72 -5.21
C GLU A 204 9.22 7.91 -4.07
N GLY A 205 9.28 8.43 -2.84
CA GLY A 205 8.68 7.84 -1.65
C GLY A 205 7.15 7.69 -1.77
N PHE A 206 6.47 8.65 -2.40
CA PHE A 206 5.04 8.55 -2.70
C PHE A 206 4.74 7.34 -3.59
N PHE A 207 5.41 7.18 -4.72
CA PHE A 207 5.16 6.07 -5.65
C PHE A 207 5.59 4.72 -5.08
N ARG A 208 6.73 4.69 -4.38
CA ARG A 208 7.27 3.49 -3.71
C ARG A 208 6.33 2.93 -2.66
N ASN A 209 5.69 3.79 -1.88
CA ASN A 209 4.79 3.41 -0.79
C ASN A 209 3.31 3.48 -1.18
N HIS A 210 3.00 3.64 -2.48
CA HIS A 210 1.63 3.78 -2.93
C HIS A 210 0.85 2.46 -2.83
N LYS A 211 -0.44 2.54 -2.47
CA LYS A 211 -1.31 1.35 -2.33
C LYS A 211 -1.50 0.58 -3.64
N LYS A 212 -1.59 1.30 -4.77
CA LYS A 212 -1.91 0.74 -6.10
C LYS A 212 -0.70 0.60 -7.01
N TYR A 213 0.32 1.43 -6.82
CA TYR A 213 1.51 1.44 -7.68
C TYR A 213 2.62 0.65 -6.99
N PHE A 214 3.66 0.30 -7.75
CA PHE A 214 4.80 -0.43 -7.22
C PHE A 214 5.97 -0.25 -8.18
N GLN A 215 7.18 -0.33 -7.63
CA GLN A 215 8.38 -0.30 -8.45
C GLN A 215 8.52 -1.64 -9.20
N VAL A 216 8.79 -1.55 -10.51
CA VAL A 216 9.05 -2.72 -11.36
C VAL A 216 10.51 -2.80 -11.80
N GLY A 217 11.25 -1.69 -11.72
CA GLY A 217 12.53 -1.62 -12.41
C GLY A 217 13.27 -0.30 -12.26
N ARG A 218 14.28 -0.11 -13.12
CA ARG A 218 15.03 1.13 -13.29
C ARG A 218 15.30 1.46 -14.75
N VAL A 219 15.42 2.76 -15.02
CA VAL A 219 15.90 3.24 -16.30
C VAL A 219 17.40 3.06 -16.35
N VAL A 220 17.88 2.46 -17.44
CA VAL A 220 19.31 2.31 -17.71
C VAL A 220 19.70 3.41 -18.69
N ASP A 221 20.83 4.05 -18.42
CA ASP A 221 21.43 5.00 -19.34
C ASP A 221 21.82 4.26 -20.63
N ASP A 222 21.35 4.75 -21.77
CA ASP A 222 21.69 4.20 -23.09
C ASP A 222 23.11 4.60 -23.53
N GLY A 223 23.84 5.35 -22.69
CA GLY A 223 25.17 5.86 -22.98
C GLY A 223 25.14 7.03 -23.94
N VAL A 224 23.95 7.49 -24.35
CA VAL A 224 23.76 8.71 -25.12
C VAL A 224 23.71 9.85 -24.12
N VAL A 225 24.89 10.26 -23.65
CA VAL A 225 25.02 11.50 -22.89
C VAL A 225 24.62 12.62 -23.84
N ASP A 226 23.43 13.19 -23.64
CA ASP A 226 23.01 14.41 -24.33
C ASP A 226 23.88 15.59 -23.83
N VAL A 227 25.11 15.68 -24.36
CA VAL A 227 26.10 16.73 -24.05
C VAL A 227 25.54 18.14 -24.32
N GLU A 228 24.50 18.24 -25.16
CA GLU A 228 23.84 19.51 -25.51
C GLU A 228 22.87 20.04 -24.45
N LYS A 229 22.53 19.27 -23.41
CA LYS A 229 21.63 19.75 -22.35
C LYS A 229 22.41 20.61 -21.35
N GLY A 230 22.75 21.82 -21.78
CA GLY A 230 23.11 22.90 -20.88
C GLY A 230 22.00 23.19 -19.87
N LYS A 231 22.22 24.14 -18.96
CA LYS A 231 21.24 24.50 -17.93
C LYS A 231 19.87 24.82 -18.56
N ARG A 232 18.89 23.94 -18.30
CA ARG A 232 17.52 24.10 -18.79
C ARG A 232 16.84 25.28 -18.08
N VAL A 233 16.18 26.12 -18.85
CA VAL A 233 15.39 27.25 -18.34
C VAL A 233 14.08 26.73 -17.77
N LEU A 234 13.65 27.28 -16.64
CA LEU A 234 12.35 26.98 -16.04
C LEU A 234 11.21 27.49 -16.94
N CYS A 235 10.08 26.79 -16.97
CA CYS A 235 8.87 27.28 -17.63
C CYS A 235 8.36 28.57 -16.95
N GLU A 236 7.52 29.34 -17.66
CA GLU A 236 7.02 30.64 -17.17
C GLU A 236 6.29 30.53 -15.82
N SER A 237 5.49 29.47 -15.62
CA SER A 237 4.79 29.22 -14.35
C SER A 237 5.77 29.00 -13.20
N ALA A 238 6.80 28.16 -13.40
CA ALA A 238 7.84 27.91 -12.41
C ALA A 238 8.65 29.18 -12.11
N GLN A 239 8.96 30.01 -13.11
CA GLN A 239 9.63 31.29 -12.89
C GLN A 239 8.83 32.24 -11.99
N LYS A 240 7.51 32.29 -12.17
CA LYS A 240 6.60 33.13 -11.35
C LYS A 240 6.45 32.62 -9.92
N GLN A 241 6.62 31.32 -9.69
CA GLN A 241 6.52 30.69 -8.36
C GLN A 241 7.79 30.83 -7.52
N ARG A 242 8.87 31.39 -8.08
CA ARG A 242 10.13 31.57 -7.36
C ARG A 242 9.93 32.53 -6.17
N PRO A 243 10.56 32.25 -5.02
CA PRO A 243 10.48 33.15 -3.88
C PRO A 243 11.07 34.52 -4.25
N LYS A 244 10.41 35.60 -3.84
CA LYS A 244 10.92 36.96 -4.06
C LYS A 244 11.66 37.44 -2.83
N ARG A 245 12.74 38.20 -3.02
CA ARG A 245 13.52 38.73 -1.90
C ARG A 245 12.71 39.77 -1.11
N SER A 246 11.95 40.62 -1.79
CA SER A 246 11.01 41.57 -1.16
C SER A 246 10.09 40.89 -0.15
N ALA A 247 9.40 39.83 -0.57
CA ALA A 247 8.47 39.08 0.27
C ALA A 247 9.14 38.47 1.51
N MET A 248 10.36 37.96 1.38
CA MET A 248 11.10 37.40 2.52
C MET A 248 11.52 38.45 3.55
N LYS A 249 11.71 39.71 3.15
CA LYS A 249 12.00 40.81 4.07
C LYS A 249 10.75 41.33 4.80
N GLU A 250 9.58 41.17 4.21
CA GLU A 250 8.31 41.55 4.85
C GLU A 250 7.89 40.56 5.94
N GLU A 251 8.39 39.31 5.87
CA GLU A 251 8.14 38.24 6.84
C GLU A 251 9.14 38.21 8.01
N GLU A 252 10.26 38.95 7.93
CA GLU A 252 11.30 39.08 8.98
C GLU A 252 11.03 40.24 9.95
#